data_AF-A0A937Y3S3-F1
#
_entry.id   AF-A0A937Y3S3-F1
#
_cell.length_a   1.000
_cell.length_b   1.000
_cell.length_c   1.000
_cell.angle_alpha   90.00
_cell.angle_beta   90.00
_cell.angle_gamma   90.00
#
_symmetry.space_group_name_H-M   'P 1'
#
loop_
_entity.id
_entity.type
_entity.pdbx_description
1 polymer ?
#
loop_
_entity_poly.entity_id
_entity_poly.type
_entity_poly.pdbx_seq_one_letter_code
_entity_poly.pdbx_strand_id
1 'polypeptide(L)'
;MPAGGRVPRPHGRLDAPDPFRRSRESGDRERAVPGRTRRAGPHRRSGCHRDQGHHGARLGRCRGVRAGRRAGILGVRCDAAGGGARLEAAVHDHAQPGAHVHHRRSELRPRGPVSVRFLPAGDLAVLVEFEEEISVEVNRRVRALEFLIDEKGLPGVVEAVPAFRSLLVYYDPLAAGYEALCASIAELVPEAETAVLPPARRVEVPCCYDDPELGFELAAAAERLGLSAGELVRLHSEADHLVYFIGFAPGQPYIAGMPKELTIPRLATPRTKTPAGSVGIGGTQSCIYSVESPGGFWVLGRTPLRLYDPGARDPVLLRPGDGLRFRRIDRREYERIAAEVLARTYRPVIG
;
A
#
# COMPACT_ATOMS: atom_id res chain seq x y z
N MET A 1 -2.37 36.19 -58.45
CA MET A 1 -1.97 35.35 -59.61
C MET A 1 -1.22 36.25 -60.57
N PRO A 2 0.08 36.02 -60.87
CA PRO A 2 0.54 34.83 -61.58
C PRO A 2 1.85 34.16 -61.05
N ALA A 3 2.05 32.92 -61.53
CA ALA A 3 3.26 32.16 -61.90
C ALA A 3 4.67 32.41 -61.28
N GLY A 4 5.26 31.31 -60.77
CA GLY A 4 6.41 30.65 -61.42
C GLY A 4 7.84 30.96 -60.92
N GLY A 5 8.55 29.95 -60.39
CA GLY A 5 10.02 29.95 -60.32
C GLY A 5 10.62 28.94 -59.32
N ARG A 6 11.26 27.87 -59.83
CA ARG A 6 11.94 26.78 -59.11
C ARG A 6 13.39 27.14 -58.68
N VAL A 7 13.78 26.74 -57.46
CA VAL A 7 14.96 25.91 -56.99
C VAL A 7 16.31 26.11 -57.74
N PRO A 8 17.52 26.20 -57.10
CA PRO A 8 18.05 25.19 -56.13
C PRO A 8 19.03 25.63 -55.02
N ARG A 9 19.25 24.70 -54.05
CA ARG A 9 20.40 24.65 -53.12
C ARG A 9 21.70 24.28 -53.85
N PRO A 10 22.87 24.55 -53.24
CA PRO A 10 23.84 23.45 -53.09
C PRO A 10 24.57 23.38 -51.75
N HIS A 11 25.15 22.20 -51.53
CA HIS A 11 25.91 21.66 -50.39
C HIS A 11 27.40 22.05 -50.35
N GLY A 12 28.05 21.79 -49.20
CA GLY A 12 29.49 21.48 -49.04
C GLY A 12 30.01 21.92 -47.66
N ARG A 13 30.11 21.08 -46.61
CA ARG A 13 31.10 20.01 -46.26
C ARG A 13 32.57 20.44 -46.29
N LEU A 14 33.29 20.10 -45.20
CA LEU A 14 34.69 19.60 -45.01
C LEU A 14 35.08 19.90 -43.53
N ASP A 15 35.18 18.92 -42.64
CA ASP A 15 36.31 18.00 -42.32
C ASP A 15 37.40 18.61 -41.41
N ALA A 16 37.71 17.91 -40.30
CA ALA A 16 38.75 18.18 -39.27
C ALA A 16 40.18 17.79 -39.77
N PRO A 17 41.31 18.19 -39.12
CA PRO A 17 41.84 17.50 -37.91
C PRO A 17 42.75 18.32 -36.94
N ASP A 18 43.12 17.70 -35.80
CA ASP A 18 44.13 18.06 -34.76
C ASP A 18 45.60 18.05 -35.30
N PRO A 19 46.57 18.81 -34.72
CA PRO A 19 47.66 18.12 -33.97
C PRO A 19 48.41 18.92 -32.85
N PHE A 20 48.74 18.22 -31.75
CA PHE A 20 50.01 18.15 -30.99
C PHE A 20 50.98 19.37 -30.80
N ARG A 21 51.23 19.75 -29.52
CA ARG A 21 52.56 19.87 -28.82
C ARG A 21 52.34 20.26 -27.35
N ARG A 22 52.60 19.43 -26.31
CA ARG A 22 53.85 18.97 -25.65
C ARG A 22 54.79 20.04 -25.04
N SER A 23 54.84 20.05 -23.70
CA SER A 23 56.03 20.11 -22.81
C SER A 23 55.54 19.94 -21.35
N ARG A 24 55.79 18.81 -20.65
CA ARG A 24 56.97 18.50 -19.78
C ARG A 24 57.20 19.60 -18.74
N GLU A 25 57.22 19.36 -17.43
CA GLU A 25 58.08 18.53 -16.55
C GLU A 25 57.38 18.49 -15.16
N SER A 26 57.65 17.66 -14.14
CA SER A 26 58.63 16.62 -13.78
C SER A 26 58.15 16.05 -12.41
N GLY A 27 58.15 14.72 -12.23
CA GLY A 27 58.96 14.05 -11.20
C GLY A 27 58.09 13.14 -10.32
N ASP A 28 57.96 11.86 -10.64
CA ASP A 28 58.75 10.70 -10.15
C ASP A 28 58.41 10.32 -8.69
N ARG A 29 57.67 9.22 -8.48
CA ARG A 29 58.08 7.79 -8.38
C ARG A 29 58.25 7.39 -6.90
N GLU A 30 57.41 6.52 -6.34
CA GLU A 30 57.35 5.05 -6.46
C GLU A 30 58.19 4.33 -5.38
N ARG A 31 57.56 3.30 -4.79
CA ARG A 31 58.11 2.12 -4.05
C ARG A 31 58.46 2.31 -2.57
N ALA A 32 57.81 1.54 -1.69
CA ALA A 32 58.20 0.16 -1.36
C ALA A 32 57.57 -0.32 -0.03
N VAL A 33 56.95 -1.50 -0.07
CA VAL A 33 56.73 -2.43 1.06
C VAL A 33 58.04 -3.23 1.20
N PRO A 34 58.56 -3.63 2.40
CA PRO A 34 58.04 -4.81 3.13
C PRO A 34 58.30 -4.89 4.66
N GLY A 35 57.62 -5.84 5.34
CA GLY A 35 58.04 -6.29 6.68
C GLY A 35 57.00 -7.03 7.52
N ARG A 36 56.92 -8.36 7.39
CA ARG A 36 56.20 -9.30 8.30
C ARG A 36 56.81 -9.26 9.73
N THR A 37 56.23 -9.77 10.83
CA THR A 37 55.78 -11.16 11.12
C THR A 37 55.28 -11.30 12.58
N ARG A 38 54.34 -12.26 12.82
CA ARG A 38 54.19 -13.20 13.99
C ARG A 38 53.76 -12.62 15.35
N ARG A 39 53.00 -13.26 16.27
CA ARG A 39 52.42 -14.62 16.53
C ARG A 39 51.36 -14.43 17.67
N ALA A 40 50.15 -14.98 17.60
CA ALA A 40 49.66 -16.22 18.26
C ALA A 40 49.83 -16.37 19.80
N GLY A 41 48.72 -16.53 20.55
CA GLY A 41 48.68 -17.28 21.83
C GLY A 41 47.55 -16.89 22.83
N PRO A 42 46.98 -17.83 23.62
CA PRO A 42 45.53 -17.89 23.93
C PRO A 42 45.14 -17.95 25.44
N HIS A 43 43.82 -18.11 25.67
CA HIS A 43 43.12 -18.66 26.86
C HIS A 43 42.56 -17.69 27.92
N ARG A 44 41.23 -17.77 28.13
CA ARG A 44 40.65 -18.25 29.41
C ARG A 44 39.20 -18.74 29.22
N ARG A 45 38.97 -20.00 29.59
CA ARG A 45 37.67 -20.62 29.86
C ARG A 45 37.44 -20.58 31.37
N SER A 46 36.20 -20.33 31.79
CA SER A 46 35.54 -20.81 33.01
C SER A 46 34.05 -20.75 32.67
N GLY A 47 33.20 -21.74 32.85
CA GLY A 47 33.14 -22.78 33.87
C GLY A 47 31.66 -22.85 34.25
N CYS A 48 31.08 -24.04 34.17
CA CYS A 48 29.66 -24.35 34.16
C CYS A 48 28.92 -23.96 35.45
N HIS A 49 27.61 -23.71 35.35
CA HIS A 49 26.64 -24.32 36.28
C HIS A 49 25.26 -24.45 35.61
N ARG A 50 24.79 -25.70 35.53
CA ARG A 50 23.40 -26.08 35.29
C ARG A 50 22.62 -25.81 36.57
N ASP A 51 21.40 -25.31 36.44
CA ASP A 51 20.37 -25.61 37.43
C ASP A 51 19.04 -25.91 36.73
N GLN A 52 18.47 -27.05 37.09
CA GLN A 52 17.19 -27.56 36.62
C GLN A 52 16.16 -27.18 37.68
N GLY A 53 15.14 -26.40 37.30
CA GLY A 53 14.02 -26.07 38.16
C GLY A 53 12.70 -26.33 37.44
N HIS A 54 12.17 -27.55 37.60
CA HIS A 54 10.79 -27.88 37.28
C HIS A 54 9.84 -27.21 38.29
N HIS A 55 8.97 -26.32 37.81
CA HIS A 55 7.72 -26.01 38.52
C HIS A 55 6.55 -25.98 37.54
N GLY A 56 5.72 -27.01 37.64
CA GLY A 56 4.39 -27.02 37.04
C GLY A 56 3.44 -26.17 37.87
N ALA A 57 2.67 -25.32 37.20
CA ALA A 57 1.52 -24.64 37.79
C ALA A 57 0.32 -24.82 36.86
N ARG A 58 -0.70 -25.51 37.40
CA ARG A 58 -2.05 -25.65 36.83
C ARG A 58 -2.72 -24.27 36.76
N LEU A 59 -3.32 -23.96 35.63
CA LEU A 59 -4.37 -22.94 35.47
C LEU A 59 -5.42 -23.63 34.57
N GLY A 60 -6.61 -23.98 35.06
CA GLY A 60 -7.65 -23.03 35.46
C GLY A 60 -8.55 -22.79 34.25
N ARG A 61 -9.55 -23.65 34.03
CA ARG A 61 -10.56 -23.46 32.98
C ARG A 61 -11.41 -22.23 33.31
N CYS A 62 -11.36 -21.20 32.48
CA CYS A 62 -12.38 -20.16 32.44
C CYS A 62 -13.31 -20.41 31.24
N ARG A 63 -14.57 -20.74 31.54
CA ARG A 63 -15.68 -20.75 30.60
C ARG A 63 -16.10 -19.30 30.28
N GLY A 64 -16.38 -19.04 29.01
CA GLY A 64 -17.43 -18.12 28.57
C GLY A 64 -17.12 -16.62 28.60
N VAL A 65 -16.48 -16.12 27.55
CA VAL A 65 -16.64 -14.72 27.10
C VAL A 65 -16.82 -14.76 25.59
N ARG A 66 -17.94 -14.20 25.10
CA ARG A 66 -18.23 -14.05 23.67
C ARG A 66 -17.12 -13.22 23.01
N ALA A 67 -16.60 -13.71 21.89
CA ALA A 67 -15.59 -13.01 21.10
C ALA A 67 -16.19 -11.73 20.50
N GLY A 68 -15.93 -10.59 21.15
CA GLY A 68 -16.08 -9.29 20.52
C GLY A 68 -14.88 -9.05 19.61
N ARG A 69 -15.15 -8.57 18.38
CA ARG A 69 -14.19 -8.22 17.33
C ARG A 69 -12.87 -7.70 17.90
N ARG A 70 -11.83 -8.55 17.90
CA ARG A 70 -10.46 -8.11 18.10
C ARG A 70 -9.94 -7.70 16.73
N ALA A 71 -9.74 -6.40 16.52
CA ALA A 71 -8.84 -5.92 15.48
C ALA A 71 -7.44 -6.40 15.85
N GLY A 72 -7.07 -7.58 15.33
CA GLY A 72 -5.75 -8.17 15.52
C GLY A 72 -4.77 -7.53 14.56
N ILE A 73 -4.16 -6.41 14.93
CA ILE A 73 -2.93 -5.96 14.27
C ILE A 73 -1.80 -6.80 14.83
N LEU A 74 -1.54 -7.96 14.22
CA LEU A 74 -0.31 -8.72 14.41
C LEU A 74 0.63 -8.43 13.24
N GLY A 75 1.22 -7.23 13.28
CA GLY A 75 2.19 -6.77 12.29
C GLY A 75 3.28 -5.83 12.82
N VAL A 76 3.36 -5.60 14.13
CA VAL A 76 4.45 -4.81 14.73
C VAL A 76 5.01 -5.55 15.95
N ARG A 77 5.94 -6.46 15.69
CA ARG A 77 6.99 -6.78 16.67
C ARG A 77 8.25 -6.06 16.24
N CYS A 78 8.62 -5.02 16.98
CA CYS A 78 9.96 -4.48 16.94
C CYS A 78 10.88 -5.43 17.69
N ASP A 79 11.38 -6.47 17.02
CA ASP A 79 12.56 -7.20 17.47
C ASP A 79 13.72 -6.91 16.53
N ALA A 80 14.72 -6.24 17.08
CA ALA A 80 15.97 -5.91 16.43
C ALA A 80 16.78 -7.18 16.17
N ALA A 81 16.80 -7.65 14.92
CA ALA A 81 17.96 -8.22 14.21
C ALA A 81 17.53 -8.73 12.84
N GLY A 82 18.30 -8.33 11.81
CA GLY A 82 18.09 -8.57 10.38
C GLY A 82 17.34 -9.82 9.95
N GLY A 83 16.25 -9.62 9.20
CA GLY A 83 15.52 -10.69 8.55
C GLY A 83 14.20 -10.27 7.86
N GLY A 84 14.01 -9.01 7.48
CA GLY A 84 12.77 -8.51 6.87
C GLY A 84 13.03 -7.88 5.51
N ALA A 85 12.99 -8.67 4.43
CA ALA A 85 13.04 -8.14 3.07
C ALA A 85 12.36 -9.00 1.99
N ARG A 86 11.75 -10.15 2.34
CA ARG A 86 11.18 -11.08 1.33
C ARG A 86 9.66 -11.16 1.31
N LEU A 87 8.95 -10.85 2.40
CA LEU A 87 7.50 -11.02 2.47
C LEU A 87 6.72 -9.78 2.00
N GLU A 88 7.20 -8.57 2.30
CA GLU A 88 6.63 -7.31 1.78
C GLU A 88 6.64 -7.27 0.25
N ALA A 89 7.64 -7.92 -0.37
CA ALA A 89 7.77 -8.02 -1.81
C ALA A 89 6.61 -8.80 -2.47
N ALA A 90 6.06 -9.85 -1.82
CA ALA A 90 5.02 -10.68 -2.42
C ALA A 90 3.67 -9.94 -2.53
N VAL A 91 3.33 -9.11 -1.55
CA VAL A 91 2.15 -8.23 -1.62
C VAL A 91 2.41 -7.08 -2.60
N HIS A 92 3.66 -6.60 -2.69
CA HIS A 92 4.04 -5.51 -3.60
C HIS A 92 4.06 -5.91 -5.09
N ASP A 93 4.55 -7.09 -5.44
CA ASP A 93 4.58 -7.57 -6.83
C ASP A 93 3.16 -7.77 -7.38
N HIS A 94 2.22 -8.19 -6.51
CA HIS A 94 0.80 -8.28 -6.85
C HIS A 94 0.05 -6.92 -6.79
N ALA A 95 0.65 -5.88 -6.20
CA ALA A 95 0.10 -4.53 -6.09
C ALA A 95 0.63 -3.56 -7.16
N GLN A 96 1.35 -4.03 -8.18
CA GLN A 96 1.70 -3.25 -9.37
C GLN A 96 0.81 -3.63 -10.57
N PRO A 97 -0.40 -3.07 -10.70
CA PRO A 97 -1.18 -3.25 -11.91
C PRO A 97 -0.61 -2.39 -13.05
N GLY A 98 -0.09 -3.05 -14.07
CA GLY A 98 -0.11 -2.55 -15.45
C GLY A 98 -1.48 -2.66 -16.10
N ALA A 99 -2.51 -3.12 -15.37
CA ALA A 99 -3.85 -3.39 -15.87
C ALA A 99 -4.81 -2.25 -15.54
N HIS A 100 -5.54 -1.79 -16.56
CA HIS A 100 -6.57 -0.77 -16.45
C HIS A 100 -7.69 -1.21 -15.49
N VAL A 101 -8.14 -0.32 -14.61
CA VAL A 101 -9.33 -0.55 -13.76
C VAL A 101 -10.57 -0.19 -14.57
N HIS A 102 -11.44 -1.17 -14.85
CA HIS A 102 -12.69 -0.94 -15.56
C HIS A 102 -13.82 -0.56 -14.60
N HIS A 103 -14.26 0.70 -14.69
CA HIS A 103 -15.53 1.16 -14.11
C HIS A 103 -16.64 0.97 -15.18
N ARG A 104 -17.34 -0.18 -15.20
CA ARG A 104 -18.55 -0.34 -16.03
C ARG A 104 -19.80 0.00 -15.22
N ARG A 105 -20.67 0.83 -15.79
CA ARG A 105 -22.08 0.93 -15.40
C ARG A 105 -22.78 -0.42 -15.66
N SER A 106 -23.76 -0.71 -14.82
CA SER A 106 -24.49 -1.96 -14.63
C SER A 106 -25.12 -2.60 -15.89
N GLU A 107 -24.33 -3.27 -16.71
CA GLU A 107 -24.84 -4.29 -17.64
C GLU A 107 -24.52 -5.67 -17.08
N LEU A 108 -25.48 -6.22 -16.34
CA LEU A 108 -25.49 -7.59 -15.83
C LEU A 108 -25.46 -8.57 -17.01
N ARG A 109 -24.26 -9.03 -17.39
CA ARG A 109 -24.13 -10.30 -18.12
C ARG A 109 -24.37 -11.44 -17.13
N PRO A 110 -25.16 -12.47 -17.48
CA PRO A 110 -25.27 -13.67 -16.65
C PRO A 110 -23.89 -14.34 -16.59
N ARG A 111 -23.37 -14.55 -15.38
CA ARG A 111 -21.99 -14.99 -15.17
C ARG A 111 -21.89 -16.52 -15.12
N GLY A 112 -20.88 -17.05 -15.78
CA GLY A 112 -20.41 -18.42 -15.55
C GLY A 112 -19.83 -18.61 -14.13
N PRO A 113 -19.41 -19.83 -13.78
CA PRO A 113 -18.89 -20.14 -12.45
C PRO A 113 -17.66 -19.29 -12.13
N VAL A 114 -17.62 -18.73 -10.91
CA VAL A 114 -16.45 -18.01 -10.38
C VAL A 114 -15.34 -19.02 -10.15
N SER A 115 -14.21 -18.86 -10.83
CA SER A 115 -13.01 -19.66 -10.58
C SER A 115 -12.02 -18.89 -9.72
N VAL A 116 -11.45 -19.58 -8.73
CA VAL A 116 -10.34 -19.07 -7.91
C VAL A 116 -9.15 -20.00 -8.05
N ARG A 117 -7.94 -19.45 -7.83
CA ARG A 117 -6.71 -20.24 -7.70
C ARG A 117 -6.20 -20.16 -6.28
N PHE A 118 -5.75 -21.29 -5.75
CA PHE A 118 -5.07 -21.36 -4.46
C PHE A 118 -3.58 -21.47 -4.69
N LEU A 119 -2.82 -20.52 -4.15
CA LEU A 119 -1.37 -20.50 -4.22
C LEU A 119 -0.79 -20.54 -2.81
N PRO A 120 0.24 -21.37 -2.53
CA PRO A 120 0.94 -21.31 -1.26
C PRO A 120 1.66 -19.97 -1.12
N ALA A 121 1.57 -19.37 0.07
CA ALA A 121 2.20 -18.09 0.38
C ALA A 121 3.09 -18.23 1.63
N GLY A 122 4.17 -19.01 1.49
CA GLY A 122 4.97 -19.48 2.62
C GLY A 122 4.28 -20.61 3.38
N ASP A 123 4.79 -20.93 4.57
CA ASP A 123 4.38 -22.12 5.34
C ASP A 123 3.06 -21.92 6.12
N LEU A 124 2.63 -20.67 6.32
CA LEU A 124 1.54 -20.30 7.22
C LEU A 124 0.39 -19.58 6.52
N ALA A 125 0.41 -19.51 5.18
CA ALA A 125 -0.64 -18.81 4.45
C ALA A 125 -0.95 -19.41 3.08
N VAL A 126 -2.20 -19.22 2.66
CA VAL A 126 -2.69 -19.49 1.32
C VAL A 126 -3.19 -18.19 0.70
N LEU A 127 -2.78 -17.93 -0.54
CA LEU A 127 -3.30 -16.85 -1.34
C LEU A 127 -4.42 -17.38 -2.23
N VAL A 128 -5.62 -16.86 -2.02
CA VAL A 128 -6.80 -17.12 -2.87
C VAL A 128 -6.86 -16.01 -3.91
N GLU A 129 -6.52 -16.32 -5.15
CA GLU A 129 -6.60 -15.38 -6.26
C GLU A 129 -7.89 -15.55 -7.04
N PHE A 130 -8.59 -14.45 -7.28
CA PHE A 130 -9.74 -14.39 -8.18
C PHE A 130 -9.28 -14.08 -9.61
N GLU A 131 -10.26 -13.82 -10.50
CA GLU A 131 -10.11 -13.37 -11.89
C GLU A 131 -8.96 -12.37 -12.08
N GLU A 132 -8.31 -12.37 -13.25
CA GLU A 132 -7.11 -11.56 -13.52
C GLU A 132 -7.37 -10.04 -13.45
N GLU A 133 -8.61 -9.59 -13.66
CA GLU A 133 -8.95 -8.18 -13.76
C GLU A 133 -9.27 -7.53 -12.41
N ILE A 134 -8.66 -6.38 -12.13
CA ILE A 134 -9.02 -5.55 -10.97
C ILE A 134 -10.34 -4.83 -11.26
N SER A 135 -11.40 -5.25 -10.58
CA SER A 135 -12.71 -4.59 -10.63
C SER A 135 -13.31 -4.43 -9.24
N VAL A 136 -14.21 -3.45 -9.10
CA VAL A 136 -14.99 -3.23 -7.87
C VAL A 136 -15.72 -4.51 -7.45
N GLU A 137 -16.19 -5.26 -8.44
CA GLU A 137 -16.95 -6.47 -8.21
C GLU A 137 -16.10 -7.63 -7.71
N VAL A 138 -14.90 -7.82 -8.29
CA VAL A 138 -13.96 -8.82 -7.80
C VAL A 138 -13.53 -8.49 -6.37
N ASN A 139 -13.23 -7.22 -6.06
CA ASN A 139 -12.92 -6.80 -4.70
C ASN A 139 -14.10 -7.03 -3.72
N ARG A 140 -15.35 -6.85 -4.16
CA ARG A 140 -16.52 -7.20 -3.34
C ARG A 140 -16.59 -8.70 -3.04
N ARG A 141 -16.29 -9.57 -4.01
CA ARG A 141 -16.25 -11.02 -3.78
C ARG A 141 -15.13 -11.42 -2.83
N VAL A 142 -13.95 -10.83 -2.97
CA VAL A 142 -12.83 -11.01 -2.03
C VAL A 142 -13.26 -10.69 -0.60
N ARG A 143 -13.91 -9.53 -0.41
CA ARG A 143 -14.43 -9.09 0.91
C ARG A 143 -15.58 -9.97 1.40
N ALA A 144 -16.45 -10.46 0.51
CA ALA A 144 -17.53 -11.36 0.88
C ALA A 144 -16.97 -12.71 1.37
N LEU A 145 -15.92 -13.21 0.72
CA LEU A 145 -15.22 -14.42 1.16
C LEU A 145 -14.53 -14.22 2.51
N GLU A 146 -13.82 -13.11 2.71
CA GLU A 146 -13.25 -12.73 4.03
C GLU A 146 -14.33 -12.75 5.11
N PHE A 147 -15.46 -12.09 4.86
CA PHE A 147 -16.59 -12.03 5.79
C PHE A 147 -17.18 -13.42 6.09
N LEU A 148 -17.36 -14.27 5.07
CA LEU A 148 -17.85 -15.64 5.25
C LEU A 148 -16.90 -16.51 6.06
N ILE A 149 -15.59 -16.36 5.86
CA ILE A 149 -14.55 -17.09 6.62
C ILE A 149 -14.62 -16.71 8.10
N ASP A 150 -14.77 -15.42 8.41
CA ASP A 150 -14.90 -14.92 9.78
C ASP A 150 -16.22 -15.38 10.42
N GLU A 151 -17.35 -15.20 9.74
CA GLU A 151 -18.68 -15.57 10.25
C GLU A 151 -18.83 -17.08 10.48
N LYS A 152 -18.30 -17.91 9.57
CA LYS A 152 -18.33 -19.38 9.73
C LYS A 152 -17.23 -19.89 10.67
N GLY A 153 -16.25 -19.06 11.01
CA GLY A 153 -15.16 -19.40 11.93
C GLY A 153 -14.38 -20.65 11.47
N LEU A 154 -13.88 -20.63 10.23
CA LEU A 154 -13.20 -21.80 9.66
C LEU A 154 -12.06 -22.27 10.57
N PRO A 155 -12.02 -23.57 10.93
CA PRO A 155 -10.98 -24.11 11.80
C PRO A 155 -9.57 -23.86 11.25
N GLY A 156 -8.67 -23.40 12.12
CA GLY A 156 -7.28 -23.15 11.80
C GLY A 156 -7.01 -21.81 11.12
N VAL A 157 -8.03 -21.06 10.66
CA VAL A 157 -7.81 -19.70 10.15
C VAL A 157 -7.42 -18.77 11.30
N VAL A 158 -6.32 -18.04 11.12
CA VAL A 158 -5.80 -17.06 12.07
C VAL A 158 -6.23 -15.65 11.67
N GLU A 159 -6.09 -15.31 10.39
CA GLU A 159 -6.42 -13.99 9.85
C GLU A 159 -6.67 -14.10 8.34
N ALA A 160 -7.61 -13.32 7.83
CA ALA A 160 -7.84 -13.16 6.39
C ALA A 160 -7.62 -11.68 6.02
N VAL A 161 -6.76 -11.43 5.04
CA VAL A 161 -6.34 -10.08 4.64
C VAL A 161 -6.76 -9.85 3.19
N PRO A 162 -7.83 -9.07 2.93
CA PRO A 162 -8.31 -8.81 1.58
C PRO A 162 -7.38 -7.82 0.86
N ALA A 163 -7.15 -8.06 -0.42
CA ALA A 163 -6.46 -7.15 -1.33
C ALA A 163 -7.36 -6.81 -2.54
N PHE A 164 -6.75 -6.38 -3.65
CA PHE A 164 -7.49 -5.99 -4.86
C PHE A 164 -8.37 -7.11 -5.42
N ARG A 165 -7.74 -8.23 -5.78
CA ARG A 165 -8.36 -9.40 -6.42
C ARG A 165 -7.95 -10.71 -5.75
N SER A 166 -7.48 -10.63 -4.52
CA SER A 166 -6.98 -11.78 -3.79
C SER A 166 -7.25 -11.64 -2.30
N LEU A 167 -7.33 -12.78 -1.63
CA LEU A 167 -7.45 -12.89 -0.18
C LEU A 167 -6.25 -13.71 0.32
N LEU A 168 -5.43 -13.11 1.18
CA LEU A 168 -4.37 -13.85 1.87
C LEU A 168 -4.95 -14.40 3.16
N VAL A 169 -4.93 -15.71 3.34
CA VAL A 169 -5.46 -16.38 4.54
C VAL A 169 -4.29 -16.98 5.31
N TYR A 170 -4.00 -16.40 6.47
CA TYR A 170 -3.08 -16.98 7.45
C TYR A 170 -3.79 -18.08 8.23
N TYR A 171 -3.10 -19.19 8.45
CA TYR A 171 -3.65 -20.34 9.16
C TYR A 171 -2.60 -21.02 10.05
N ASP A 172 -3.07 -21.73 11.06
CA ASP A 172 -2.27 -22.62 11.89
C ASP A 172 -2.21 -24.02 11.24
N PRO A 173 -1.06 -24.44 10.69
CA PRO A 173 -0.92 -25.73 10.03
C PRO A 173 -1.06 -26.92 11.00
N LEU A 174 -0.95 -26.69 12.31
CA LEU A 174 -1.22 -27.73 13.31
C LEU A 174 -2.72 -27.95 13.56
N ALA A 175 -3.54 -26.96 13.22
CA ALA A 175 -4.99 -27.01 13.36
C ALA A 175 -5.71 -27.45 12.07
N ALA A 176 -5.20 -27.04 10.90
CA ALA A 176 -5.74 -27.43 9.59
C ALA A 176 -4.62 -27.62 8.56
N GLY A 177 -4.69 -28.71 7.77
CA GLY A 177 -3.79 -28.93 6.65
C GLY A 177 -4.14 -28.05 5.45
N TYR A 178 -3.15 -27.75 4.60
CA TYR A 178 -3.29 -26.86 3.43
C TYR A 178 -4.45 -27.27 2.51
N GLU A 179 -4.52 -28.54 2.11
CA GLU A 179 -5.53 -29.05 1.19
C GLU A 179 -6.93 -28.97 1.80
N ALA A 180 -7.06 -29.30 3.09
CA ALA A 180 -8.33 -29.23 3.81
C ALA A 180 -8.82 -27.78 3.96
N LEU A 181 -7.91 -26.84 4.23
CA LEU A 181 -8.23 -25.43 4.27
C LEU A 181 -8.67 -24.92 2.89
N CYS A 182 -7.95 -25.27 1.82
CA CYS A 182 -8.31 -24.88 0.46
C CYS A 182 -9.68 -25.42 0.05
N ALA A 183 -9.98 -26.68 0.38
CA ALA A 183 -11.30 -27.27 0.15
C ALA A 183 -12.39 -26.52 0.92
N SER A 184 -12.17 -26.24 2.20
CA SER A 184 -13.12 -25.48 3.04
C SER A 184 -13.37 -24.08 2.50
N ILE A 185 -12.34 -23.38 2.04
CA ILE A 185 -12.49 -22.05 1.43
C ILE A 185 -13.22 -22.17 0.08
N ALA A 186 -12.92 -23.18 -0.73
CA ALA A 186 -13.55 -23.39 -2.03
C ALA A 186 -15.07 -23.62 -1.92
N GLU A 187 -15.55 -24.24 -0.85
CA GLU A 187 -16.98 -24.40 -0.57
C GLU A 187 -17.68 -23.04 -0.32
N LEU A 188 -16.95 -22.03 0.17
CA LEU A 188 -17.50 -20.69 0.44
C LEU A 188 -17.48 -19.78 -0.79
N VAL A 189 -16.67 -20.07 -1.80
CA VAL A 189 -16.51 -19.22 -2.99
C VAL A 189 -17.83 -18.99 -3.74
N PRO A 190 -18.71 -20.00 -3.95
CA PRO A 190 -20.01 -19.77 -4.58
C PRO A 190 -20.95 -18.88 -3.76
N GLU A 191 -20.80 -18.90 -2.42
CA GLU A 191 -21.61 -18.08 -1.50
C GLU A 191 -21.10 -16.64 -1.39
N ALA A 192 -19.88 -16.34 -1.86
CA ALA A 192 -19.21 -15.04 -1.73
C ALA A 192 -19.82 -13.96 -2.66
N GLU A 193 -21.11 -13.72 -2.51
CA GLU A 193 -21.87 -12.71 -3.23
C GLU A 193 -21.97 -11.38 -2.47
N THR A 194 -22.32 -10.32 -3.20
CA THR A 194 -22.44 -8.96 -2.65
C THR A 194 -23.49 -8.83 -1.56
N ALA A 195 -24.55 -9.64 -1.60
CA ALA A 195 -25.66 -9.61 -0.65
C ALA A 195 -25.25 -10.01 0.79
N VAL A 196 -24.11 -10.69 0.94
CA VAL A 196 -23.63 -11.17 2.24
C VAL A 196 -22.93 -10.05 3.03
N LEU A 197 -22.43 -9.02 2.34
CA LEU A 197 -21.68 -7.95 2.99
C LEU A 197 -22.58 -7.02 3.82
N PRO A 198 -22.09 -6.51 4.97
CA PRO A 198 -22.79 -5.47 5.71
C PRO A 198 -22.88 -4.17 4.89
N PRO A 199 -23.83 -3.27 5.22
CA PRO A 199 -23.93 -1.97 4.57
C PRO A 199 -22.58 -1.23 4.59
N ALA A 200 -22.20 -0.70 3.42
CA ALA A 200 -20.95 0.05 3.28
C ALA A 200 -21.04 1.37 4.06
N ARG A 201 -20.04 1.62 4.93
CA ARG A 201 -19.93 2.91 5.64
C ARG A 201 -19.58 4.00 4.63
N ARG A 202 -20.09 5.22 4.84
CA ARG A 202 -19.65 6.39 4.08
C ARG A 202 -18.84 7.30 4.99
N VAL A 203 -17.55 7.47 4.67
CA VAL A 203 -16.62 8.26 5.47
C VAL A 203 -16.28 9.56 4.73
N GLU A 204 -16.53 10.69 5.38
CA GLU A 204 -16.08 11.99 4.89
C GLU A 204 -14.67 12.28 5.40
N VAL A 205 -13.74 12.58 4.48
CA VAL A 205 -12.35 12.93 4.81
C VAL A 205 -12.10 14.40 4.48
N PRO A 206 -11.93 15.29 5.47
CA PRO A 206 -11.55 16.67 5.22
C PRO A 206 -10.14 16.71 4.61
N CYS A 207 -9.95 17.43 3.52
CA CYS A 207 -8.66 17.57 2.83
C CYS A 207 -8.42 19.02 2.42
N CYS A 208 -7.26 19.55 2.79
CA CYS A 208 -6.81 20.87 2.37
C CYS A 208 -5.92 20.74 1.14
N TYR A 209 -6.40 21.27 0.01
CA TYR A 209 -5.70 21.30 -1.28
C TYR A 209 -5.08 22.66 -1.57
N ASP A 210 -5.68 23.74 -1.04
CA ASP A 210 -5.40 25.13 -1.40
C ASP A 210 -4.14 25.70 -0.70
N ASP A 211 -3.33 24.83 -0.08
CA ASP A 211 -2.11 25.18 0.63
C ASP A 211 -0.90 24.47 0.02
N PRO A 212 0.09 25.21 -0.54
CA PRO A 212 1.26 24.63 -1.18
C PRO A 212 2.15 23.76 -0.27
N GLU A 213 2.10 23.90 1.05
CA GLU A 213 2.86 23.05 1.98
C GLU A 213 2.17 21.70 2.20
N LEU A 214 0.83 21.70 2.14
CA LEU A 214 0.01 20.51 2.34
C LEU A 214 -0.16 19.71 1.04
N GLY A 215 -0.28 20.41 -0.09
CA GLY A 215 -0.43 19.85 -1.44
C GLY A 215 0.72 20.24 -2.37
N PHE A 216 1.96 19.96 -1.95
CA PHE A 216 3.18 20.46 -2.58
C PHE A 216 3.44 20.00 -4.03
N GLU A 217 2.59 19.15 -4.60
CA GLU A 217 2.67 18.72 -6.00
C GLU A 217 1.38 18.92 -6.78
N LEU A 218 0.37 19.55 -6.20
CA LEU A 218 -0.92 19.78 -6.86
C LEU A 218 -0.75 20.48 -8.21
N ALA A 219 0.06 21.54 -8.25
CA ALA A 219 0.29 22.32 -9.47
C ALA A 219 1.00 21.49 -10.55
N ALA A 220 2.04 20.74 -10.17
CA ALA A 220 2.82 19.91 -11.09
C ALA A 220 2.01 18.71 -11.62
N ALA A 221 1.17 18.10 -10.78
CA ALA A 221 0.26 17.04 -11.19
C ALA A 221 -0.80 17.56 -12.17
N ALA A 222 -1.36 18.75 -11.90
CA ALA A 222 -2.33 19.40 -12.79
C ALA A 222 -1.73 19.73 -14.16
N GLU A 223 -0.52 20.31 -14.18
CA GLU A 223 0.22 20.58 -15.42
C GLU A 223 0.45 19.31 -16.24
N ARG A 224 0.90 18.23 -15.59
CA ARG A 224 1.13 16.94 -16.24
C ARG A 224 -0.13 16.31 -16.82
N LEU A 225 -1.28 16.57 -16.22
CA LEU A 225 -2.60 16.11 -16.69
C LEU A 225 -3.24 17.05 -17.72
N GLY A 226 -2.64 18.22 -17.98
CA GLY A 226 -3.26 19.25 -18.83
C GLY A 226 -4.52 19.86 -18.23
N LEU A 227 -4.62 19.89 -16.90
CA LEU A 227 -5.75 20.43 -16.14
C LEU A 227 -5.34 21.68 -15.36
N SER A 228 -6.32 22.51 -14.98
CA SER A 228 -6.09 23.50 -13.92
C SER A 228 -6.06 22.80 -12.56
N ALA A 229 -5.34 23.37 -11.59
CA ALA A 229 -5.32 22.84 -10.22
C ALA A 229 -6.74 22.75 -9.63
N GLY A 230 -7.58 23.76 -9.86
CA GLY A 230 -8.97 23.75 -9.42
C GLY A 230 -9.81 22.63 -10.04
N GLU A 231 -9.60 22.33 -11.33
CA GLU A 231 -10.30 21.25 -12.01
C GLU A 231 -9.85 19.87 -11.52
N LEU A 232 -8.55 19.69 -11.29
CA LEU A 232 -8.02 18.47 -10.65
C LEU A 232 -8.65 18.25 -9.27
N VAL A 233 -8.64 19.29 -8.42
CA VAL A 233 -9.24 19.24 -7.08
C VAL A 233 -10.74 18.94 -7.14
N ARG A 234 -11.46 19.55 -8.09
CA ARG A 234 -12.88 19.30 -8.30
C ARG A 234 -13.14 17.83 -8.66
N LEU A 235 -12.45 17.31 -9.68
CA LEU A 235 -12.58 15.92 -10.13
C LEU A 235 -12.21 14.93 -9.02
N HIS A 236 -11.17 15.21 -8.23
CA HIS A 236 -10.73 14.33 -7.16
C HIS A 236 -11.71 14.35 -5.98
N SER A 237 -12.14 15.53 -5.52
CA SER A 237 -13.00 15.65 -4.33
C SER A 237 -14.47 15.28 -4.55
N GLU A 238 -14.97 15.41 -5.78
CA GLU A 238 -16.35 15.05 -6.13
C GLU A 238 -16.53 13.58 -6.51
N ALA A 239 -15.45 12.82 -6.64
CA ALA A 239 -15.48 11.41 -6.97
C ALA A 239 -16.04 10.54 -5.82
N ASP A 240 -16.81 9.52 -6.20
CA ASP A 240 -17.22 8.46 -5.28
C ASP A 240 -16.08 7.45 -5.12
N HIS A 241 -15.35 7.58 -4.02
CA HIS A 241 -14.22 6.71 -3.74
C HIS A 241 -14.63 5.43 -3.01
N LEU A 242 -13.87 4.36 -3.25
CA LEU A 242 -14.01 3.09 -2.55
C LEU A 242 -12.64 2.66 -2.03
N VAL A 243 -12.54 2.40 -0.73
CA VAL A 243 -11.33 1.80 -0.15
C VAL A 243 -11.26 0.35 -0.58
N TYR A 244 -10.28 -0.04 -1.40
CA TYR A 244 -10.16 -1.44 -1.84
C TYR A 244 -9.50 -2.32 -0.79
N PHE A 245 -8.40 -1.85 -0.21
CA PHE A 245 -7.72 -2.53 0.89
C PHE A 245 -6.91 -1.53 1.72
N ILE A 246 -6.46 -1.99 2.88
CA ILE A 246 -5.56 -1.28 3.79
C ILE A 246 -4.22 -2.04 3.79
N GLY A 247 -3.10 -1.36 3.56
CA GLY A 247 -1.80 -2.03 3.50
C GLY A 247 -0.63 -1.09 3.23
N PHE A 248 0.58 -1.65 3.05
CA PHE A 248 1.89 -0.97 3.07
C PHE A 248 2.29 -0.39 4.43
N ALA A 249 1.40 0.40 5.04
CA ALA A 249 1.54 0.92 6.38
C ALA A 249 0.22 0.72 7.15
N PRO A 250 0.25 0.63 8.49
CA PRO A 250 -0.97 0.43 9.27
C PRO A 250 -1.96 1.57 8.99
N GLY A 251 -3.18 1.21 8.58
CA GLY A 251 -4.25 2.16 8.29
C GLY A 251 -4.09 2.97 7.00
N GLN A 252 -3.14 2.65 6.13
CA GLN A 252 -2.99 3.31 4.83
C GLN A 252 -3.94 2.72 3.78
N PRO A 253 -4.95 3.47 3.30
CA PRO A 253 -5.90 3.00 2.30
C PRO A 253 -5.37 3.13 0.88
N TYR A 254 -5.66 2.12 0.08
CA TYR A 254 -5.61 2.21 -1.38
C TYR A 254 -7.02 2.37 -1.92
N ILE A 255 -7.23 3.46 -2.64
CA ILE A 255 -8.56 4.00 -2.94
C ILE A 255 -8.78 3.95 -4.45
N ALA A 256 -9.90 3.38 -4.86
CA ALA A 256 -10.39 3.35 -6.23
C ALA A 256 -11.53 4.37 -6.44
N GLY A 257 -12.07 4.41 -7.67
CA GLY A 257 -13.18 5.31 -8.04
C GLY A 257 -12.74 6.68 -8.54
N MET A 258 -11.43 6.88 -8.71
CA MET A 258 -10.90 8.11 -9.27
C MET A 258 -11.26 8.23 -10.77
N PRO A 259 -11.67 9.42 -11.26
CA PRO A 259 -11.92 9.65 -12.68
C PRO A 259 -10.71 9.30 -13.55
N LYS A 260 -10.96 8.79 -14.76
CA LYS A 260 -9.89 8.33 -15.66
C LYS A 260 -8.99 9.49 -16.11
N GLU A 261 -9.55 10.68 -16.15
CA GLU A 261 -8.89 11.96 -16.43
C GLU A 261 -7.77 12.27 -15.44
N LEU A 262 -7.82 11.71 -14.22
CA LEU A 262 -6.78 11.87 -13.21
C LEU A 262 -5.74 10.75 -13.22
N THR A 263 -5.77 9.87 -14.24
CA THR A 263 -4.80 8.77 -14.35
C THR A 263 -3.43 9.34 -14.67
N ILE A 264 -2.52 9.29 -13.70
CA ILE A 264 -1.16 9.83 -13.79
C ILE A 264 -0.18 8.77 -13.27
N PRO A 265 0.90 8.41 -13.98
CA PRO A 265 1.86 7.44 -13.45
C PRO A 265 2.45 7.95 -12.13
N ARG A 266 2.83 7.04 -11.22
CA ARG A 266 3.57 7.40 -10.01
C ARG A 266 4.86 8.15 -10.37
N LEU A 267 5.39 8.91 -9.42
CA LEU A 267 6.72 9.51 -9.56
C LEU A 267 7.74 8.44 -9.95
N ALA A 268 8.61 8.78 -10.91
CA ALA A 268 9.69 7.90 -11.35
C ALA A 268 10.64 7.54 -10.19
N THR A 269 10.91 8.52 -9.33
CA THR A 269 11.69 8.33 -8.10
C THR A 269 10.78 8.63 -6.91
N PRO A 270 10.45 7.62 -6.08
CA PRO A 270 9.67 7.84 -4.85
C PRO A 270 10.37 8.80 -3.89
N ARG A 271 9.59 9.60 -3.16
CA ARG A 271 10.09 10.38 -2.03
C ARG A 271 10.52 9.46 -0.92
N THR A 272 11.59 9.83 -0.22
CA THR A 272 12.05 9.13 0.99
C THR A 272 11.15 9.39 2.18
N LYS A 273 10.50 10.55 2.22
CA LYS A 273 9.58 10.97 3.28
C LYS A 273 8.37 11.67 2.70
N THR A 274 7.20 11.15 3.01
CA THR A 274 5.89 11.75 2.72
C THR A 274 5.16 11.90 4.04
N PRO A 275 4.72 13.10 4.45
CA PRO A 275 4.09 13.31 5.75
C PRO A 275 2.80 12.52 5.93
N ALA A 276 2.51 12.14 7.17
CA ALA A 276 1.22 11.53 7.54
C ALA A 276 0.05 12.46 7.18
N GLY A 277 -1.07 11.86 6.81
CA GLY A 277 -2.26 12.55 6.31
C GLY A 277 -2.16 13.03 4.86
N SER A 278 -1.02 12.89 4.18
CA SER A 278 -0.90 13.33 2.79
C SER A 278 -1.85 12.54 1.89
N VAL A 279 -2.60 13.24 1.06
CA VAL A 279 -3.54 12.67 0.09
C VAL A 279 -2.91 12.77 -1.28
N GLY A 280 -2.79 11.66 -1.99
CA GLY A 280 -2.16 11.65 -3.30
C GLY A 280 -2.81 10.72 -4.32
N ILE A 281 -2.36 10.86 -5.57
CA ILE A 281 -2.81 10.07 -6.72
C ILE A 281 -1.64 9.42 -7.46
N GLY A 282 -1.89 8.27 -8.07
CA GLY A 282 -0.88 7.51 -8.81
C GLY A 282 -1.45 6.28 -9.48
N GLY A 283 -1.12 6.07 -10.75
CA GLY A 283 -1.87 5.19 -11.63
C GLY A 283 -3.33 5.63 -11.70
N THR A 284 -4.24 4.68 -11.51
CA THR A 284 -5.69 4.88 -11.43
C THR A 284 -6.21 5.02 -10.00
N GLN A 285 -5.30 5.23 -9.04
CA GLN A 285 -5.60 5.12 -7.61
C GLN A 285 -5.34 6.43 -6.88
N SER A 286 -6.07 6.61 -5.78
CA SER A 286 -5.72 7.56 -4.73
C SER A 286 -5.22 6.81 -3.49
N CYS A 287 -4.47 7.49 -2.62
CA CYS A 287 -3.92 6.95 -1.40
C CYS A 287 -3.87 8.05 -0.33
N ILE A 288 -3.98 7.66 0.94
CA ILE A 288 -3.73 8.56 2.07
C ILE A 288 -2.61 7.94 2.90
N TYR A 289 -1.50 8.66 3.07
CA TYR A 289 -0.39 8.18 3.90
C TYR A 289 -0.81 8.22 5.36
N SER A 290 -0.90 7.07 6.04
CA SER A 290 -1.37 7.02 7.43
C SER A 290 -0.27 7.41 8.44
N VAL A 291 0.98 7.24 8.06
CA VAL A 291 2.20 7.56 8.81
C VAL A 291 3.22 8.24 7.89
N GLU A 292 4.28 8.84 8.44
CA GLU A 292 5.40 9.30 7.59
C GLU A 292 6.11 8.09 6.97
N SER A 293 6.14 8.02 5.64
CA SER A 293 6.77 6.90 4.92
C SER A 293 7.31 7.33 3.55
N PRO A 294 8.17 6.51 2.90
CA PRO A 294 8.48 6.68 1.50
C PRO A 294 7.22 6.56 0.62
N GLY A 295 7.21 7.21 -0.55
CA GLY A 295 6.01 7.24 -1.39
C GLY A 295 6.18 7.86 -2.77
N GLY A 296 5.53 7.26 -3.78
CA GLY A 296 5.57 7.70 -5.18
C GLY A 296 4.26 8.33 -5.69
N PHE A 297 3.24 8.48 -4.85
CA PHE A 297 2.00 9.16 -5.24
C PHE A 297 2.21 10.68 -5.29
N TRP A 298 1.61 11.34 -6.27
CA TRP A 298 1.57 12.81 -6.39
C TRP A 298 0.71 13.39 -5.27
N VAL A 299 1.29 14.20 -4.38
CA VAL A 299 0.59 14.73 -3.20
C VAL A 299 -0.21 15.98 -3.58
N LEU A 300 -1.53 15.85 -3.51
CA LEU A 300 -2.49 16.88 -3.91
C LEU A 300 -2.92 17.76 -2.74
N GLY A 301 -2.85 17.24 -1.52
CA GLY A 301 -3.32 17.91 -0.31
C GLY A 301 -3.05 17.09 0.94
N ARG A 302 -3.59 17.53 2.07
CA ARG A 302 -3.44 16.82 3.35
C ARG A 302 -4.74 16.78 4.13
N THR A 303 -5.03 15.64 4.74
CA THR A 303 -6.09 15.51 5.75
C THR A 303 -5.51 15.70 7.15
N PRO A 304 -6.23 16.39 8.06
CA PRO A 304 -5.84 16.48 9.47
C PRO A 304 -6.22 15.22 10.26
N LEU A 305 -6.96 14.28 9.65
CA LEU A 305 -7.38 13.06 10.33
C LEU A 305 -6.20 12.14 10.60
N ARG A 306 -6.24 11.50 11.77
CA ARG A 306 -5.34 10.39 12.11
C ARG A 306 -5.97 9.08 11.63
N LEU A 307 -5.43 8.52 10.55
CA LEU A 307 -5.94 7.27 9.97
C LEU A 307 -5.57 6.03 10.79
N TYR A 308 -4.46 6.12 11.54
CA TYR A 308 -3.99 5.07 12.43
C TYR A 308 -3.63 5.64 13.81
N ASP A 309 -4.31 5.17 14.87
CA ASP A 309 -4.00 5.48 16.27
C ASP A 309 -3.92 4.18 17.10
N PRO A 310 -2.72 3.67 17.42
CA PRO A 310 -2.58 2.43 18.19
C PRO A 310 -3.15 2.52 19.62
N GLY A 311 -3.36 3.74 20.13
CA GLY A 311 -3.98 3.96 21.44
C GLY A 311 -5.51 4.06 21.41
N ALA A 312 -6.13 4.05 20.22
CA ALA A 312 -7.58 4.09 20.09
C ALA A 312 -8.21 2.70 20.24
N ARG A 313 -9.49 2.67 20.62
CA ARG A 313 -10.28 1.42 20.68
C ARG A 313 -10.37 0.73 19.32
N ASP A 314 -10.51 1.52 18.26
CA ASP A 314 -10.41 1.08 16.88
C ASP A 314 -9.20 1.77 16.25
N PRO A 315 -8.06 1.07 16.10
CA PRO A 315 -6.82 1.70 15.69
C PRO A 315 -6.82 2.23 14.26
N VAL A 316 -7.70 1.72 13.39
CA VAL A 316 -7.72 2.06 11.97
C VAL A 316 -9.06 2.70 11.60
N LEU A 317 -9.00 3.93 11.10
CA LEU A 317 -10.21 4.71 10.78
C LEU A 317 -10.99 4.12 9.59
N LEU A 318 -10.27 3.88 8.49
CA LEU A 318 -10.84 3.45 7.20
C LEU A 318 -10.72 1.94 7.05
N ARG A 319 -11.77 1.29 6.53
CA ARG A 319 -11.83 -0.16 6.34
C ARG A 319 -12.02 -0.51 4.87
N PRO A 320 -11.57 -1.71 4.45
CA PRO A 320 -11.88 -2.24 3.13
C PRO A 320 -13.39 -2.16 2.84
N GLY A 321 -13.70 -1.52 1.72
CA GLY A 321 -14.98 -1.18 1.14
C GLY A 321 -15.83 -0.15 1.84
N ASP A 322 -15.23 0.70 2.68
CA ASP A 322 -15.81 2.01 2.96
C ASP A 322 -15.93 2.82 1.67
N GLY A 323 -17.09 3.45 1.49
CA GLY A 323 -17.24 4.57 0.57
C GLY A 323 -16.58 5.79 1.17
N LEU A 324 -15.79 6.51 0.38
CA LEU A 324 -15.05 7.68 0.83
C LEU A 324 -15.41 8.88 -0.03
N ARG A 325 -15.50 10.05 0.59
CA ARG A 325 -15.58 11.33 -0.13
C ARG A 325 -14.66 12.35 0.52
N PHE A 326 -13.87 13.05 -0.28
CA PHE A 326 -13.04 14.13 0.23
C PHE A 326 -13.87 15.40 0.34
N ARG A 327 -13.92 16.00 1.54
CA ARG A 327 -14.47 17.34 1.73
C ARG A 327 -13.34 18.35 1.66
N ARG A 328 -13.42 19.26 0.69
CA ARG A 328 -12.48 20.38 0.57
C ARG A 328 -12.59 21.28 1.79
N ILE A 329 -11.45 21.62 2.38
CA ILE A 329 -11.34 22.54 3.51
C ILE A 329 -10.20 23.53 3.28
N ASP A 330 -10.32 24.72 3.87
CA ASP A 330 -9.24 25.70 3.88
C ASP A 330 -8.20 25.39 4.98
N ARG A 331 -7.10 26.17 4.98
CA ARG A 331 -6.01 26.02 5.95
C ARG A 331 -6.46 26.25 7.39
N ARG A 332 -7.39 27.19 7.62
CA ARG A 332 -7.89 27.53 8.95
C ARG A 332 -8.71 26.37 9.53
N GLU A 333 -9.60 25.78 8.73
CA GLU A 333 -10.36 24.61 9.12
C GLU A 333 -9.44 23.39 9.32
N TYR A 334 -8.40 23.23 8.49
CA TYR A 334 -7.39 22.17 8.66
C TYR A 334 -6.75 22.24 10.04
N GLU A 335 -6.25 23.41 10.43
CA GLU A 335 -5.59 23.63 11.71
C GLU A 335 -6.54 23.41 12.89
N ARG A 336 -7.79 23.87 12.78
CA ARG A 336 -8.83 23.63 13.79
C ARG A 336 -9.07 22.12 13.98
N ILE A 337 -9.31 21.38 12.90
CA ILE A 337 -9.54 19.93 12.98
C ILE A 337 -8.29 19.21 13.49
N ALA A 338 -7.10 19.62 13.06
CA ALA A 338 -5.84 19.03 13.54
C ALA A 338 -5.68 19.18 15.06
N ALA A 339 -6.00 20.35 15.61
CA ALA A 339 -6.00 20.59 17.05
C ALA A 339 -7.03 19.70 17.77
N GLU A 340 -8.24 19.56 17.23
CA GLU A 340 -9.29 18.68 17.79
C GLU A 340 -8.92 17.18 17.70
N VAL A 341 -8.26 16.75 16.62
CA VAL A 341 -7.73 15.39 16.46
C VAL A 341 -6.64 15.12 17.49
N LEU A 342 -5.72 16.06 17.70
CA LEU A 342 -4.67 15.96 18.71
C LEU A 342 -5.27 15.88 20.13
N ALA A 343 -6.30 16.68 20.41
CA ALA A 343 -7.03 16.67 21.67
C ALA A 343 -8.00 15.47 21.83
N ARG A 344 -8.13 14.61 20.80
CA ARG A 344 -9.07 13.48 20.75
C ARG A 344 -10.55 13.87 20.91
N THR A 345 -10.89 15.12 20.59
CA THR A 345 -12.25 15.64 20.63
C THR A 345 -12.95 15.58 19.27
N TYR A 346 -12.19 15.53 18.17
CA TYR A 346 -12.76 15.38 16.83
C TYR A 346 -13.54 14.06 16.69
N ARG A 347 -14.65 14.11 15.94
CA ARG A 347 -15.45 12.93 15.57
C ARG A 347 -15.57 12.88 14.05
N PRO A 348 -14.96 11.87 13.40
CA PRO A 348 -15.14 11.68 11.96
C PRO A 348 -16.61 11.48 11.60
N VAL A 349 -17.03 12.03 10.46
CA VAL A 349 -18.37 11.83 9.92
C VAL A 349 -18.39 10.48 9.22
N ILE A 350 -19.13 9.53 9.79
CA ILE A 350 -19.30 8.16 9.28
C ILE A 350 -20.80 7.87 9.25
N GLY A 351 -21.34 7.65 8.04
CA GLY A 351 -22.75 7.34 7.79
C GLY A 351 -23.01 5.90 7.37
#